data_AF-A0A4Q5WXJ5-F1
#
_entry.id   AF-A0A4Q5WXJ5-F1
#
_cell.length_a   1.000
_cell.length_b   1.000
_cell.length_c   1.000
_cell.angle_alpha   90.00
_cell.angle_beta   90.00
_cell.angle_gamma   90.00
#
_symmetry.space_group_name_H-M   'P 1'
#
loop_
_entity.id
_entity.type
_entity.pdbx_description
1 polymer ?
#
loop_
_entity_poly.entity_id
_entity_poly.type
_entity_poly.pdbx_seq_one_letter_code
_entity_poly.pdbx_strand_id
1 'polypeptide(L)'
;MKHLFSCMLVVCNVSLLSAQTLDNNLTATSSHAAFAPTAAALAVEAPPSEKAAAKKTFSLSQRKSYFRIGERVLALQRQVTDNESPFVLLSLHNNESNVSGTARKYIYENGGEFFELLNDGQREIAFTLFEKQMNVDPNCIFTPKGRNQDLSINRKTDVVISHQINGLAQFILNELPFEKALVSLHGNAAGEYTIDDYKKGGQRQRDAWMLHRNPEKPATDFFVTTSRPVFDLLKQKNYNVVLQSARCSDDGSLAVFCGRTRRTYIGIETAQSNSASQEEMIRTVAGLFQ
;
A
#
# COMPACT_ATOMS: atom_id res chain seq x y z
N MET A 1 59.37 20.99 15.72
CA MET A 1 58.40 22.06 15.38
C MET A 1 57.42 21.46 14.39
N LYS A 2 56.29 20.91 14.84
CA LYS A 2 54.93 21.51 14.77
C LYS A 2 54.67 22.04 13.34
N HIS A 3 53.83 21.40 12.51
CA HIS A 3 52.38 21.33 12.68
C HIS A 3 51.76 20.08 12.02
N LEU A 4 50.95 19.35 12.82
CA LEU A 4 49.88 18.47 12.35
C LEU A 4 48.74 19.34 11.83
N PHE A 5 48.25 19.09 10.61
CA PHE A 5 46.93 19.51 10.19
C PHE A 5 45.96 18.34 10.33
N SER A 6 45.21 18.40 11.43
CA SER A 6 44.02 17.61 11.70
C SER A 6 42.90 18.02 10.75
N CYS A 7 42.63 17.24 9.71
CA CYS A 7 41.37 17.34 8.98
C CYS A 7 40.26 16.74 9.82
N MET A 8 39.61 17.62 10.57
CA MET A 8 38.44 17.37 11.39
C MET A 8 37.29 16.91 10.48
N LEU A 9 36.86 15.66 10.67
CA LEU A 9 35.61 15.13 10.13
C LEU A 9 34.47 15.97 10.71
N VAL A 10 33.93 16.88 9.90
CA VAL A 10 32.64 17.50 10.19
C VAL A 10 31.58 16.45 9.85
N VAL A 11 31.24 15.63 10.84
CA VAL A 11 30.00 14.86 10.84
C VAL A 11 28.88 15.88 11.06
N CYS A 12 28.35 16.43 9.96
CA CYS A 12 27.09 17.16 10.03
C CYS A 12 26.02 16.17 10.49
N ASN A 13 25.65 16.26 11.76
CA ASN A 13 24.34 15.84 12.25
C ASN A 13 23.29 16.60 11.44
N VAL A 14 22.81 15.98 10.36
CA VAL A 14 21.57 16.42 9.72
C VAL A 14 20.47 16.05 10.69
N SER A 15 19.96 17.09 11.34
CA SER A 15 18.88 17.07 12.30
C SER A 15 17.76 16.13 11.87
N LEU A 16 17.34 15.26 12.79
CA LEU A 16 15.97 14.77 12.86
C LEU A 16 15.04 16.00 12.83
N LEU A 17 14.48 16.33 11.68
CA LEU A 17 13.26 17.11 11.63
C LEU A 17 12.18 16.20 12.22
N SER A 18 11.78 16.53 13.44
CA SER A 18 10.63 15.94 14.11
C SER A 18 9.44 15.94 13.16
N ALA A 19 8.78 14.79 13.02
CA ALA A 19 7.48 14.70 12.38
C ALA A 19 6.56 15.76 13.01
N GLN A 20 6.08 16.70 12.20
CA GLN A 20 5.03 17.61 12.63
C GLN A 20 3.70 16.88 12.47
N THR A 21 3.04 16.59 13.60
CA THR A 21 1.73 15.93 13.63
C THR A 21 0.61 16.96 13.58
N LEU A 22 -0.29 16.81 12.62
CA LEU A 22 -1.58 17.51 12.60
C LEU A 22 -2.69 16.47 12.82
N ASP A 23 -3.36 16.53 13.97
CA ASP A 23 -4.45 15.63 14.34
C ASP A 23 -5.80 16.33 14.08
N ASN A 24 -6.65 15.72 13.26
CA ASN A 24 -8.05 16.16 13.08
C ASN A 24 -8.98 14.99 13.43
N ASN A 25 -9.91 15.19 14.37
CA ASN A 25 -10.95 14.21 14.68
C ASN A 25 -12.20 14.52 13.86
N LEU A 26 -12.69 13.55 13.09
CA LEU A 26 -13.93 13.65 12.31
C LEU A 26 -14.91 12.56 12.77
N THR A 27 -16.07 12.96 13.27
CA THR A 27 -17.19 12.05 13.51
C THR A 27 -17.91 11.83 12.19
N ALA A 28 -18.11 10.57 11.81
CA ALA A 28 -18.49 10.25 10.45
C ALA A 28 -19.69 9.28 10.43
N THR A 29 -20.79 9.70 9.80
CA THR A 29 -22.05 8.96 9.72
C THR A 29 -22.38 8.54 8.27
N SER A 30 -22.47 7.24 8.00
CA SER A 30 -22.72 6.74 6.63
C SER A 30 -24.20 6.85 6.23
N SER A 31 -24.55 7.83 5.38
CA SER A 31 -25.84 7.87 4.68
C SER A 31 -25.65 7.74 3.17
N HIS A 32 -26.07 6.61 2.59
CA HIS A 32 -26.31 6.52 1.16
C HIS A 32 -27.81 6.73 0.94
N ALA A 33 -28.18 7.90 0.41
CA ALA A 33 -29.52 8.15 -0.10
C ALA A 33 -29.68 7.39 -1.42
N ALA A 34 -30.55 6.38 -1.43
CA ALA A 34 -30.95 5.70 -2.65
C ALA A 34 -31.81 6.64 -3.51
N PHE A 35 -31.42 6.84 -4.76
CA PHE A 35 -32.22 7.52 -5.78
C PHE A 35 -33.33 6.55 -6.23
N ALA A 36 -34.58 6.84 -5.88
CA ALA A 36 -35.74 6.06 -6.33
C ALA A 36 -36.36 6.74 -7.58
N PRO A 37 -36.64 6.00 -8.67
CA PRO A 37 -37.46 6.52 -9.76
C PRO A 37 -38.96 6.41 -9.44
N THR A 38 -39.72 7.34 -9.99
CA THR A 38 -41.13 7.60 -9.69
C THR A 38 -42.09 6.59 -10.33
N ALA A 39 -42.89 5.95 -9.47
CA ALA A 39 -44.28 5.47 -9.57
C ALA A 39 -44.84 4.75 -10.82
N ALA A 40 -45.42 3.55 -10.59
CA ALA A 40 -46.88 3.33 -10.70
C ALA A 40 -47.34 2.00 -10.03
N ALA A 41 -48.32 2.14 -9.13
CA ALA A 41 -49.31 1.20 -8.57
C ALA A 41 -49.18 -0.33 -8.72
N LEU A 42 -49.25 -1.04 -7.57
CA LEU A 42 -50.35 -1.95 -7.18
C LEU A 42 -50.10 -2.40 -5.72
N ALA A 43 -51.10 -2.22 -4.86
CA ALA A 43 -51.01 -2.56 -3.44
C ALA A 43 -51.06 -4.07 -3.23
N VAL A 44 -49.94 -4.65 -2.81
CA VAL A 44 -49.85 -5.98 -2.21
C VAL A 44 -49.30 -5.77 -0.81
N GLU A 45 -49.97 -6.34 0.20
CA GLU A 45 -49.59 -6.25 1.61
C GLU A 45 -48.12 -6.61 1.80
N ALA A 46 -47.36 -5.66 2.35
CA ALA A 46 -45.95 -5.83 2.64
C ALA A 46 -45.79 -6.78 3.85
N PRO A 47 -44.83 -7.72 3.82
CA PRO A 47 -44.48 -8.53 4.98
C PRO A 47 -43.90 -7.63 6.09
N PRO A 48 -43.95 -8.08 7.36
CA PRO A 48 -43.51 -7.28 8.51
C PRO A 48 -42.05 -6.84 8.33
N SER A 49 -41.81 -5.55 8.53
CA SER A 49 -40.50 -4.92 8.37
C SER A 49 -39.49 -5.55 9.31
N GLU A 50 -38.49 -6.19 8.72
CA GLU A 50 -37.28 -6.62 9.40
C GLU A 50 -36.64 -5.37 10.01
N LYS A 51 -36.52 -5.31 11.34
CA LYS A 51 -35.84 -4.21 12.02
C LYS A 51 -34.41 -4.14 11.48
N ALA A 52 -34.11 -3.14 10.67
CA ALA A 52 -32.76 -2.88 10.19
C ALA A 52 -31.82 -2.83 11.39
N ALA A 53 -30.83 -3.73 11.42
CA ALA A 53 -29.80 -3.76 12.45
C ALA A 53 -29.17 -2.36 12.56
N ALA A 54 -29.00 -1.86 13.78
CA ALA A 54 -28.38 -0.56 14.01
C ALA A 54 -27.01 -0.51 13.32
N LYS A 55 -26.81 0.45 12.43
CA LYS A 55 -25.52 0.66 11.74
C LYS A 55 -24.43 0.92 12.79
N LYS A 56 -23.37 0.11 12.75
CA LYS A 56 -22.18 0.34 13.57
C LYS A 56 -21.59 1.71 13.18
N THR A 57 -21.42 2.58 14.15
CA THR A 57 -20.81 3.91 13.96
C THR A 57 -19.38 3.86 14.48
N PHE A 58 -18.45 4.42 13.71
CA PHE A 58 -17.04 4.48 14.06
C PHE A 58 -16.60 5.94 14.17
N SER A 59 -15.78 6.26 15.16
CA SER A 59 -15.03 7.51 15.15
C SER A 59 -13.82 7.39 14.23
N LEU A 60 -13.53 8.43 13.43
CA LEU A 60 -12.38 8.47 12.54
C LEU A 60 -11.41 9.55 13.02
N SER A 61 -10.16 9.16 13.25
CA SER A 61 -9.06 10.10 13.44
C SER A 61 -8.12 10.03 12.24
N GLN A 62 -7.52 11.17 11.90
CA GLN A 62 -6.54 11.28 10.83
C GLN A 62 -5.32 12.06 11.30
N ARG A 63 -4.16 11.61 10.85
CA ARG A 63 -2.86 12.23 11.10
C ARG A 63 -2.05 12.25 9.81
N LYS A 64 -1.32 13.35 9.59
CA LYS A 64 -0.27 13.40 8.57
C LYS A 64 1.09 13.47 9.22
N SER A 65 2.00 12.64 8.72
CA SER A 65 3.42 12.65 9.03
C SER A 65 4.16 13.12 7.77
N TYR A 66 5.22 13.91 7.91
CA TYR A 66 5.90 14.53 6.77
C TYR A 66 7.36 14.08 6.65
N PHE A 67 7.83 13.93 5.41
CA PHE A 67 9.22 13.64 5.10
C PHE A 67 9.72 14.54 3.98
N ARG A 68 10.89 15.15 4.15
CA ARG A 68 11.52 16.00 3.14
C ARG A 68 12.58 15.22 2.37
N ILE A 69 12.49 15.22 1.04
CA ILE A 69 13.51 14.67 0.15
C ILE A 69 13.85 15.72 -0.92
N GLY A 70 15.08 16.25 -0.85
CA GLY A 70 15.46 17.43 -1.64
C GLY A 70 14.59 18.65 -1.32
N GLU A 71 13.99 19.21 -2.36
CA GLU A 71 12.98 20.29 -2.32
C GLU A 71 11.56 19.80 -2.06
N ARG A 72 11.28 18.49 -2.21
CA ARG A 72 9.94 17.94 -2.01
C ARG A 72 9.66 17.64 -0.55
N VAL A 73 8.41 17.86 -0.14
CA VAL A 73 7.85 17.39 1.12
C VAL A 73 6.72 16.42 0.79
N LEU A 74 6.88 15.18 1.22
CA LEU A 74 5.88 14.13 1.11
C LEU A 74 5.11 14.03 2.41
N ALA A 75 3.85 13.57 2.32
CA ALA A 75 3.03 13.29 3.49
C ALA A 75 2.58 11.82 3.47
N LEU A 76 2.77 11.13 4.59
CA LEU A 76 2.09 9.87 4.86
C LEU A 76 0.84 10.17 5.68
N GLN A 77 -0.33 9.98 5.08
CA GLN A 77 -1.61 10.14 5.76
C GLN A 77 -2.00 8.82 6.41
N ARG A 78 -2.27 8.85 7.71
CA ARG A 78 -2.83 7.75 8.48
C ARG A 78 -4.28 8.09 8.84
N GLN A 79 -5.18 7.18 8.55
CA GLN A 79 -6.59 7.24 8.95
C GLN A 79 -6.90 6.00 9.77
N VAL A 80 -7.45 6.18 10.96
CA VAL A 80 -7.75 5.07 11.87
C VAL A 80 -9.11 5.26 12.51
N THR A 81 -9.86 4.17 12.61
CA THR A 81 -11.08 4.13 13.39
C THR A 81 -10.87 3.55 14.78
N ASP A 82 -11.84 3.75 15.65
CA ASP A 82 -11.92 3.13 17.00
C ASP A 82 -12.14 1.60 17.02
N ASN A 83 -12.12 0.95 15.85
CA ASN A 83 -12.24 -0.49 15.73
C ASN A 83 -10.94 -1.07 15.20
N GLU A 84 -10.18 -1.70 16.09
CA GLU A 84 -8.90 -2.31 15.75
C GLU A 84 -9.05 -3.44 14.74
N SER A 85 -8.02 -3.59 13.91
CA SER A 85 -7.91 -4.63 12.90
C SER A 85 -6.52 -5.28 13.00
N PRO A 86 -6.40 -6.60 12.80
CA PRO A 86 -5.12 -7.31 12.75
C PRO A 86 -4.30 -7.01 11.47
N PHE A 87 -4.85 -6.20 10.57
CA PHE A 87 -4.19 -5.74 9.35
C PHE A 87 -4.35 -4.23 9.18
N VAL A 88 -3.47 -3.64 8.36
CA VAL A 88 -3.62 -2.25 7.88
C VAL A 88 -3.63 -2.24 6.36
N LEU A 89 -4.38 -1.29 5.80
CA LEU A 89 -4.40 -1.02 4.37
C LEU A 89 -3.31 0.01 4.05
N LEU A 90 -2.65 -0.13 2.90
CA LEU A 90 -1.59 0.77 2.44
C LEU A 90 -1.73 1.05 0.95
N SER A 91 -1.60 2.31 0.56
CA SER A 91 -1.45 2.75 -0.83
C SER A 91 -0.19 3.62 -0.96
N LEU A 92 0.74 3.18 -1.80
CA LEU A 92 2.02 3.88 -2.04
C LEU A 92 2.00 4.72 -3.32
N HIS A 93 1.22 4.34 -4.33
CA HIS A 93 1.11 5.05 -5.60
C HIS A 93 -0.08 6.01 -5.58
N ASN A 94 0.18 7.30 -5.53
CA ASN A 94 -0.89 8.28 -5.35
C ASN A 94 -1.74 8.50 -6.62
N ASN A 95 -1.25 8.09 -7.80
CA ASN A 95 -2.02 8.08 -9.04
C ASN A 95 -3.11 7.00 -9.08
N GLU A 96 -3.06 6.02 -8.18
CA GLU A 96 -4.03 4.92 -8.09
C GLU A 96 -5.22 5.33 -7.19
N SER A 97 -5.80 6.50 -7.45
CA SER A 97 -6.79 7.15 -6.58
C SER A 97 -8.05 6.31 -6.32
N ASN A 98 -8.45 5.46 -7.26
CA ASN A 98 -9.59 4.55 -7.13
C ASN A 98 -9.37 3.50 -6.02
N VAL A 99 -8.17 2.93 -5.90
CA VAL A 99 -7.90 1.92 -4.86
C VAL A 99 -7.84 2.58 -3.49
N SER A 100 -7.24 3.77 -3.39
CA SER A 100 -7.25 4.57 -2.15
C SER A 100 -8.67 4.99 -1.74
N GLY A 101 -9.51 5.38 -2.70
CA GLY A 101 -10.92 5.70 -2.45
C GLY A 101 -11.69 4.52 -1.88
N THR A 102 -11.45 3.33 -2.43
CA THR A 102 -12.07 2.08 -1.97
C THR A 102 -11.60 1.71 -0.56
N ALA A 103 -10.31 1.90 -0.24
CA ALA A 103 -9.75 1.70 1.09
C ALA A 103 -10.40 2.61 2.14
N ARG A 104 -10.52 3.91 1.82
CA ARG A 104 -11.19 4.89 2.69
C ARG A 104 -12.64 4.53 2.96
N LYS A 105 -13.38 4.16 1.91
CA LYS A 105 -14.76 3.67 2.04
C LYS A 105 -14.83 2.43 2.94
N TYR A 106 -13.92 1.48 2.74
CA TYR A 106 -13.90 0.25 3.54
C TYR A 106 -13.70 0.54 5.04
N ILE A 107 -12.69 1.31 5.42
CA ILE A 107 -12.43 1.59 6.86
C ILE A 107 -13.56 2.41 7.48
N TYR A 108 -14.23 3.25 6.69
CA TYR A 108 -15.37 4.02 7.15
C TYR A 108 -16.59 3.14 7.47
N GLU A 109 -16.80 2.09 6.68
CA GLU A 109 -17.95 1.18 6.83
C GLU A 109 -17.69 0.00 7.78
N ASN A 110 -16.44 -0.42 7.94
CA ASN A 110 -16.09 -1.67 8.63
C ASN A 110 -15.08 -1.48 9.76
N GLY A 111 -14.51 -0.28 9.88
CA GLY A 111 -13.41 0.02 10.77
C GLY A 111 -12.05 -0.40 10.24
N GLY A 112 -11.00 -0.02 10.96
CA GLY A 112 -9.62 -0.39 10.66
C GLY A 112 -8.72 0.83 10.45
N GLU A 113 -7.62 0.60 9.73
CA GLU A 113 -6.52 1.56 9.60
C GLU A 113 -6.00 1.59 8.17
N PHE A 114 -5.81 2.79 7.63
CA PHE A 114 -5.36 3.03 6.27
C PHE A 114 -4.21 4.04 6.24
N PHE A 115 -3.17 3.70 5.49
CA PHE A 115 -2.02 4.56 5.20
C PHE A 115 -1.99 4.89 3.70
N GLU A 116 -1.79 6.17 3.40
CA GLU A 116 -1.67 6.66 2.03
C GLU A 116 -0.47 7.59 1.90
N LEU A 117 0.45 7.27 1.00
CA LEU A 117 1.51 8.18 0.63
C LEU A 117 0.97 9.22 -0.37
N LEU A 118 0.93 10.48 0.05
CA LEU A 118 0.49 11.60 -0.77
C LEU A 118 1.66 12.13 -1.59
N ASN A 119 1.47 12.18 -2.91
CA ASN A 119 2.48 12.57 -3.90
C ASN A 119 1.80 13.25 -5.11
N ASP A 120 0.89 14.18 -4.86
CA ASP A 120 0.26 15.03 -5.89
C ASP A 120 -0.35 14.24 -7.08
N GLY A 121 -0.94 13.07 -6.79
CA GLY A 121 -1.54 12.20 -7.79
C GLY A 121 -0.54 11.53 -8.75
N GLN A 122 0.76 11.54 -8.44
CA GLN A 122 1.81 10.95 -9.26
C GLN A 122 2.17 9.53 -8.81
N ARG A 123 2.61 8.71 -9.78
CA ARG A 123 3.16 7.37 -9.53
C ARG A 123 4.53 7.46 -8.88
N GLU A 124 5.46 8.11 -9.58
CA GLU A 124 6.84 8.28 -9.15
C GLU A 124 6.99 9.54 -8.30
N ILE A 125 7.92 9.51 -7.35
CA ILE A 125 8.34 10.68 -6.59
C ILE A 125 9.45 11.36 -7.39
N ALA A 126 9.10 12.48 -8.04
CA ALA A 126 10.04 13.35 -8.72
C ALA A 126 10.58 14.42 -7.75
N PHE A 127 11.91 14.49 -7.58
CA PHE A 127 12.59 15.47 -6.73
C PHE A 127 13.97 15.82 -7.27
N THR A 128 14.52 16.92 -6.80
CA THR A 128 15.84 17.44 -7.12
C THR A 128 16.76 17.33 -5.90
N LEU A 129 17.88 16.64 -6.06
CA LEU A 129 18.90 16.56 -5.02
C LEU A 129 20.27 16.90 -5.60
N PHE A 130 20.92 17.93 -5.07
CA PHE A 130 22.20 18.44 -5.58
C PHE A 130 22.15 18.75 -7.09
N GLU A 131 21.12 19.47 -7.53
CA GLU A 131 20.89 19.85 -8.93
C GLU A 131 20.63 18.66 -9.88
N LYS A 132 20.49 17.44 -9.36
CA LYS A 132 20.09 16.27 -10.13
C LYS A 132 18.62 15.99 -9.95
N GLN A 133 17.90 15.92 -11.07
CA GLN A 133 16.54 15.43 -11.10
C GLN A 133 16.55 13.91 -10.92
N MET A 134 15.71 13.44 -10.00
CA MET A 134 15.55 12.05 -9.63
C MET A 134 14.08 11.70 -9.67
N ASN A 135 13.77 10.51 -10.19
CA ASN A 135 12.46 9.90 -10.07
C ASN A 135 12.64 8.54 -9.39
N VAL A 136 11.79 8.23 -8.42
CA VAL A 136 11.78 6.93 -7.76
C VAL A 136 10.37 6.40 -7.63
N ASP A 137 10.17 5.12 -7.96
CA ASP A 137 8.94 4.42 -7.62
C ASP A 137 8.93 4.18 -6.08
N PRO A 138 7.92 4.66 -5.34
CA PRO A 138 7.86 4.52 -3.89
C PRO A 138 7.74 3.05 -3.43
N ASN A 139 7.37 2.13 -4.32
CA ASN A 139 7.38 0.69 -4.09
C ASN A 139 8.65 0.01 -4.66
N CYS A 140 9.77 0.71 -4.81
CA CYS A 140 11.06 0.13 -5.18
C CYS A 140 12.21 0.54 -4.22
N ILE A 141 11.89 1.13 -3.05
CA ILE A 141 12.88 1.75 -2.15
C ILE A 141 13.20 0.96 -0.87
N PHE A 142 12.52 -0.15 -0.62
CA PHE A 142 12.56 -0.83 0.69
C PHE A 142 13.78 -1.73 0.88
N THR A 143 14.51 -2.07 -0.19
CA THR A 143 15.76 -2.84 -0.09
C THR A 143 16.97 -2.03 -0.56
N PRO A 144 18.19 -2.34 -0.06
CA PRO A 144 19.40 -1.70 -0.57
C PRO A 144 19.60 -1.87 -2.07
N LYS A 145 19.21 -3.01 -2.65
CA LYS A 145 19.36 -3.23 -4.09
C LYS A 145 18.40 -2.36 -4.88
N GLY A 146 17.11 -2.33 -4.52
CA GLY A 146 16.11 -1.51 -5.21
C GLY A 146 16.46 -0.03 -5.20
N ARG A 147 16.88 0.51 -4.05
CA ARG A 147 17.32 1.91 -3.94
C ARG A 147 18.47 2.29 -4.85
N ASN A 148 19.31 1.32 -5.21
CA ASN A 148 20.50 1.55 -6.03
C ASN A 148 20.30 1.18 -7.50
N GLN A 149 19.14 0.63 -7.87
CA GLN A 149 18.90 0.09 -9.22
C GLN A 149 18.98 1.19 -10.28
N ASP A 150 18.52 2.41 -9.97
CA ASP A 150 18.51 3.55 -10.90
C ASP A 150 19.61 4.59 -10.62
N LEU A 151 20.45 4.36 -9.59
CA LEU A 151 21.45 5.33 -9.15
C LEU A 151 22.81 5.17 -9.83
N SER A 152 23.02 4.24 -10.76
CA SER A 152 24.36 3.85 -11.22
C SER A 152 25.16 4.88 -12.07
N ILE A 153 24.86 6.17 -11.97
CA ILE A 153 25.40 7.21 -12.86
C ILE A 153 26.62 7.94 -12.26
N ASN A 154 26.86 7.99 -10.94
CA ASN A 154 28.07 8.64 -10.37
C ASN A 154 28.37 8.29 -8.89
N ARG A 155 29.23 7.28 -8.66
CA ARG A 155 29.44 6.55 -7.37
C ARG A 155 29.51 7.36 -6.06
N LYS A 156 29.93 8.64 -6.07
CA LYS A 156 29.99 9.48 -4.84
C LYS A 156 28.68 10.22 -4.54
N THR A 157 27.99 10.75 -5.56
CA THR A 157 26.67 11.37 -5.37
C THR A 157 25.62 10.31 -5.02
N ASP A 158 25.79 9.10 -5.54
CA ASP A 158 24.83 8.01 -5.41
C ASP A 158 24.67 7.53 -3.96
N VAL A 159 25.73 7.59 -3.13
CA VAL A 159 25.64 7.20 -1.71
C VAL A 159 24.75 8.16 -0.93
N VAL A 160 24.85 9.47 -1.19
CA VAL A 160 24.02 10.46 -0.49
C VAL A 160 22.57 10.36 -0.95
N ILE A 161 22.34 10.18 -2.25
CA ILE A 161 20.99 9.96 -2.80
C ILE A 161 20.38 8.67 -2.22
N SER A 162 21.13 7.56 -2.24
CA SER A 162 20.70 6.28 -1.67
C SER A 162 20.38 6.39 -0.18
N HIS A 163 21.13 7.21 0.57
CA HIS A 163 20.84 7.51 1.97
C HIS A 163 19.54 8.30 2.16
N GLN A 164 19.26 9.31 1.33
CA GLN A 164 18.00 10.07 1.37
C GLN A 164 16.80 9.18 1.03
N ILE A 165 16.92 8.34 -0.01
CA ILE A 165 15.88 7.37 -0.38
C ILE A 165 15.70 6.33 0.73
N ASN A 166 16.77 5.88 1.39
CA ASN A 166 16.67 5.01 2.56
C ASN A 166 15.95 5.72 3.71
N GLY A 167 16.21 7.00 3.94
CA GLY A 167 15.49 7.82 4.92
C GLY A 167 13.99 7.82 4.67
N LEU A 168 13.56 7.99 3.42
CA LEU A 168 12.15 7.90 3.04
C LEU A 168 11.57 6.50 3.30
N ALA A 169 12.28 5.44 2.92
CA ALA A 169 11.85 4.06 3.16
C ALA A 169 11.69 3.79 4.67
N GLN A 170 12.65 4.21 5.49
CA GLN A 170 12.58 4.07 6.96
C GLN A 170 11.45 4.90 7.56
N PHE A 171 11.23 6.12 7.07
CA PHE A 171 10.10 6.95 7.49
C PHE A 171 8.76 6.22 7.28
N ILE A 172 8.53 5.64 6.10
CA ILE A 172 7.31 4.86 5.83
C ILE A 172 7.23 3.64 6.75
N LEU A 173 8.31 2.86 6.85
CA LEU A 173 8.34 1.64 7.66
C LEU A 173 8.10 1.88 9.15
N ASN A 174 8.62 2.98 9.70
CA ASN A 174 8.47 3.34 11.11
C ASN A 174 7.04 3.75 11.49
N GLU A 175 6.26 4.22 10.52
CA GLU A 175 4.85 4.56 10.73
C GLU A 175 3.93 3.33 10.66
N LEU A 176 4.39 2.23 10.05
CA LEU A 176 3.58 1.03 9.82
C LEU A 176 3.69 0.03 10.99
N PRO A 177 2.57 -0.38 11.63
CA PRO A 177 2.57 -1.29 12.78
C PRO A 177 3.08 -2.69 12.43
N PHE A 178 4.24 -3.08 12.97
CA PHE A 178 4.96 -4.30 12.56
C PHE A 178 4.20 -5.60 12.88
N GLU A 179 3.44 -5.60 13.95
CA GLU A 179 2.62 -6.72 14.44
C GLU A 179 1.39 -7.01 13.57
N LYS A 180 0.95 -6.04 12.77
CA LYS A 180 -0.19 -6.19 11.86
C LYS A 180 0.24 -6.67 10.48
N ALA A 181 -0.64 -7.44 9.83
CA ALA A 181 -0.47 -7.77 8.43
C ALA A 181 -0.55 -6.49 7.55
N LEU A 182 0.32 -6.40 6.54
CA LEU A 182 0.28 -5.31 5.57
C LEU A 182 -0.54 -5.73 4.35
N VAL A 183 -1.58 -4.96 4.05
CA VAL A 183 -2.42 -5.15 2.88
C VAL A 183 -2.20 -3.98 1.92
N SER A 184 -1.34 -4.19 0.91
CA SER A 184 -1.01 -3.16 -0.08
C SER A 184 -2.01 -3.21 -1.23
N LEU A 185 -2.50 -2.04 -1.64
CA LEU A 185 -3.52 -1.89 -2.66
C LEU A 185 -2.87 -1.34 -3.93
N HIS A 186 -3.10 -2.03 -5.04
CA HIS A 186 -2.56 -1.68 -6.35
C HIS A 186 -3.64 -1.70 -7.43
N GLY A 187 -3.59 -0.72 -8.32
CA GLY A 187 -4.45 -0.60 -9.49
C GLY A 187 -3.62 -0.44 -10.76
N ASN A 188 -3.52 -1.50 -11.56
CA ASN A 188 -2.72 -1.49 -12.78
C ASN A 188 -3.55 -1.05 -13.99
N ALA A 189 -2.92 -0.39 -14.95
CA ALA A 189 -3.55 -0.20 -16.25
C ALA A 189 -3.82 -1.57 -16.90
N ALA A 190 -4.89 -1.67 -17.68
CA ALA A 190 -5.37 -2.96 -18.19
C ALA A 190 -4.30 -3.66 -19.04
N GLY A 191 -3.92 -4.87 -18.64
CA GLY A 191 -2.99 -5.74 -19.39
C GLY A 191 -1.51 -5.57 -19.08
N GLU A 192 -1.12 -4.61 -18.22
CA GLU A 192 0.30 -4.36 -17.90
C GLU A 192 0.88 -5.36 -16.89
N TYR A 193 0.03 -5.92 -16.02
CA TYR A 193 0.46 -6.86 -14.99
C TYR A 193 -0.65 -7.84 -14.61
N THR A 194 -0.36 -9.13 -14.69
CA THR A 194 -1.35 -10.19 -14.45
C THR A 194 -0.73 -11.36 -13.70
N ILE A 195 -1.59 -12.19 -13.11
CA ILE A 195 -1.15 -13.46 -12.51
C ILE A 195 -0.43 -14.39 -13.50
N ASP A 196 -0.68 -14.23 -14.80
CA ASP A 196 -0.09 -15.06 -15.84
C ASP A 196 1.41 -14.80 -16.01
N ASP A 197 1.92 -13.65 -15.54
CA ASP A 197 3.35 -13.35 -15.49
C ASP A 197 4.14 -14.33 -14.59
N TYR A 198 3.44 -14.98 -13.65
CA TYR A 198 4.02 -15.98 -12.75
C TYR A 198 3.90 -17.42 -13.25
N LYS A 199 3.19 -17.66 -14.36
CA LYS A 199 3.09 -19.00 -14.96
C LYS A 199 4.42 -19.46 -15.53
N LYS A 200 4.52 -20.75 -15.85
CA LYS A 200 5.67 -21.30 -16.57
C LYS A 200 5.86 -20.57 -17.91
N GLY A 201 7.04 -20.01 -18.14
CA GLY A 201 7.38 -19.19 -19.30
C GLY A 201 7.11 -17.68 -19.12
N GLY A 202 6.44 -17.27 -18.04
CA GLY A 202 6.18 -15.87 -17.72
C GLY A 202 7.40 -15.15 -17.13
N GLN A 203 7.40 -13.81 -17.23
CA GLN A 203 8.54 -12.98 -16.82
C GLN A 203 8.87 -13.08 -15.32
N ARG A 204 7.86 -13.34 -14.48
CA ARG A 204 7.96 -13.48 -13.03
C ARG A 204 7.88 -14.92 -12.54
N GLN A 205 8.04 -15.92 -13.41
CA GLN A 205 7.95 -17.33 -13.02
C GLN A 205 8.81 -17.68 -11.79
N ARG A 206 10.01 -17.11 -11.68
CA ARG A 206 10.95 -17.38 -10.57
C ARG A 206 10.56 -16.67 -9.27
N ASP A 207 9.70 -15.66 -9.34
CA ASP A 207 9.24 -14.90 -8.19
C ASP A 207 8.10 -15.61 -7.45
N ALA A 208 7.46 -16.61 -8.07
CA ALA A 208 6.45 -17.45 -7.43
C ALA A 208 7.06 -18.73 -6.83
N TRP A 209 6.72 -19.01 -5.57
CA TRP A 209 6.88 -20.34 -4.99
C TRP A 209 5.68 -21.23 -5.32
N MET A 210 4.48 -20.67 -5.21
CA MET A 210 3.23 -21.34 -5.57
C MET A 210 2.30 -20.38 -6.29
N LEU A 211 1.44 -20.96 -7.12
CA LEU A 211 0.49 -20.26 -7.95
C LEU A 211 -0.83 -21.00 -7.92
N HIS A 212 -1.94 -20.29 -7.73
CA HIS A 212 -3.27 -20.76 -8.02
C HIS A 212 -3.95 -19.79 -8.98
N ARG A 213 -4.36 -20.29 -10.15
CA ARG A 213 -5.08 -19.52 -11.17
C ARG A 213 -6.50 -20.07 -11.25
N ASN A 214 -7.49 -19.22 -11.00
CA ASN A 214 -8.89 -19.51 -11.28
C ASN A 214 -9.29 -18.90 -12.63
N PRO A 215 -9.42 -19.69 -13.72
CA PRO A 215 -9.69 -19.15 -15.07
C PRO A 215 -11.00 -18.36 -15.18
N GLU A 216 -11.93 -18.50 -14.23
CA GLU A 216 -13.20 -17.76 -14.18
C GLU A 216 -13.05 -16.33 -13.64
N LYS A 217 -11.93 -16.02 -12.96
CA LYS A 217 -11.62 -14.68 -12.47
C LYS A 217 -10.66 -13.94 -13.43
N PRO A 218 -10.78 -12.61 -13.59
CA PRO A 218 -9.87 -11.81 -14.41
C PRO A 218 -8.40 -12.02 -14.02
N ALA A 219 -7.50 -12.11 -14.99
CA ALA A 219 -6.07 -12.33 -14.71
C ALA A 219 -5.40 -11.11 -14.05
N THR A 220 -5.97 -9.92 -14.21
CA THR A 220 -5.55 -8.67 -13.57
C THR A 220 -5.91 -8.62 -12.09
N ASP A 221 -6.84 -9.48 -11.65
CA ASP A 221 -7.40 -9.44 -10.30
C ASP A 221 -6.82 -10.63 -9.53
N PHE A 222 -5.78 -10.37 -8.74
CA PHE A 222 -5.04 -11.41 -8.04
C PHE A 222 -4.35 -10.91 -6.78
N PHE A 223 -3.99 -11.85 -5.92
CA PHE A 223 -3.23 -11.58 -4.72
C PHE A 223 -1.77 -12.00 -4.88
N VAL A 224 -0.85 -11.25 -4.28
CA VAL A 224 0.51 -11.68 -3.99
C VAL A 224 0.70 -11.71 -2.49
N THR A 225 1.18 -12.81 -1.92
CA THR A 225 1.40 -12.90 -0.47
C THR A 225 2.74 -13.52 -0.11
N THR A 226 3.28 -13.11 1.04
CA THR A 226 4.45 -13.73 1.68
C THR A 226 4.06 -14.85 2.65
N SER A 227 2.76 -15.02 2.93
CA SER A 227 2.24 -15.92 3.95
C SER A 227 1.60 -17.17 3.35
N ARG A 228 2.11 -18.34 3.71
CA ARG A 228 1.55 -19.62 3.27
C ARG A 228 0.12 -19.85 3.78
N PRO A 229 -0.22 -19.59 5.06
CA PRO A 229 -1.62 -19.67 5.52
C PRO A 229 -2.58 -18.79 4.71
N VAL A 230 -2.18 -17.54 4.40
CA VAL A 230 -3.00 -16.64 3.58
C VAL A 230 -3.17 -17.19 2.17
N PHE A 231 -2.10 -17.70 1.55
CA PHE A 231 -2.17 -18.34 0.23
C PHE A 231 -3.18 -19.49 0.21
N ASP A 232 -3.10 -20.40 1.19
CA ASP A 232 -3.97 -21.58 1.23
C ASP A 232 -5.45 -21.18 1.42
N LEU A 233 -5.74 -20.19 2.27
CA LEU A 233 -7.09 -19.66 2.46
C LEU A 233 -7.65 -18.97 1.19
N LEU A 234 -6.85 -18.14 0.52
CA LEU A 234 -7.26 -17.47 -0.72
C LEU A 234 -7.49 -18.48 -1.86
N LYS A 235 -6.62 -19.48 -1.94
CA LYS A 235 -6.78 -20.61 -2.86
C LYS A 235 -8.07 -21.38 -2.59
N GLN A 236 -8.39 -21.66 -1.32
CA GLN A 236 -9.63 -22.33 -0.93
C GLN A 236 -10.87 -21.51 -1.32
N LYS A 237 -10.78 -20.17 -1.23
CA LYS A 237 -11.80 -19.24 -1.73
C LYS A 237 -11.78 -19.05 -3.26
N ASN A 238 -10.98 -19.83 -3.98
CA ASN A 238 -10.85 -19.84 -5.43
C ASN A 238 -10.43 -18.49 -6.05
N TYR A 239 -9.57 -17.72 -5.38
CA TYR A 239 -8.95 -16.52 -5.93
C TYR A 239 -7.65 -16.82 -6.66
N ASN A 240 -7.37 -16.02 -7.69
CA ASN A 240 -6.02 -15.92 -8.25
C ASN A 240 -5.04 -15.47 -7.16
N VAL A 241 -4.04 -16.30 -6.85
CA VAL A 241 -3.09 -15.99 -5.79
C VAL A 241 -1.70 -16.55 -6.08
N VAL A 242 -0.69 -15.76 -5.73
CA VAL A 242 0.72 -16.08 -5.80
C VAL A 242 1.30 -16.10 -4.40
N LEU A 243 1.96 -17.18 -4.01
CA LEU A 243 2.87 -17.18 -2.86
C LEU A 243 4.25 -16.80 -3.36
N GLN A 244 4.75 -15.66 -2.88
CA GLN A 244 6.06 -15.15 -3.27
C GLN A 244 7.17 -16.11 -2.84
N SER A 245 8.12 -16.31 -3.74
CA SER A 245 9.34 -17.08 -3.49
C SER A 245 10.28 -16.33 -2.54
N ALA A 246 10.88 -17.04 -1.59
CA ALA A 246 11.99 -16.50 -0.79
C ALA A 246 13.22 -16.14 -1.65
N ARG A 247 13.28 -16.63 -2.89
CA ARG A 247 14.31 -16.33 -3.90
C ARG A 247 13.80 -15.42 -5.02
N CYS A 248 12.69 -14.71 -4.81
CA CYS A 248 12.20 -13.74 -5.78
C CYS A 248 13.26 -12.69 -6.10
N SER A 249 13.14 -12.13 -7.30
CA SER A 249 13.96 -11.03 -7.75
C SER A 249 13.76 -9.84 -6.81
N ASP A 250 14.87 -9.32 -6.30
CA ASP A 250 14.85 -8.13 -5.46
C ASP A 250 14.74 -6.89 -6.34
N ASP A 251 13.51 -6.40 -6.44
CA ASP A 251 13.06 -5.19 -7.15
C ASP A 251 12.91 -3.99 -6.19
N GLY A 252 13.23 -4.15 -4.90
CA GLY A 252 13.06 -3.08 -3.91
C GLY A 252 11.67 -2.95 -3.31
N SER A 253 10.72 -3.80 -3.72
CA SER A 253 9.33 -3.67 -3.28
C SER A 253 9.10 -3.97 -1.82
N LEU A 254 7.98 -3.42 -1.32
CA LEU A 254 7.53 -3.69 0.04
C LEU A 254 7.25 -5.18 0.25
N ALA A 255 6.77 -5.88 -0.80
CA ALA A 255 6.59 -7.32 -0.78
C ALA A 255 7.91 -8.06 -0.51
N VAL A 256 8.98 -7.72 -1.25
CA VAL A 256 10.32 -8.30 -1.05
C VAL A 256 10.85 -8.00 0.36
N PHE A 257 10.70 -6.77 0.83
CA PHE A 257 11.07 -6.40 2.20
C PHE A 257 10.33 -7.24 3.25
N CYS A 258 9.02 -7.40 3.10
CA CYS A 258 8.19 -8.18 4.02
C CYS A 258 8.56 -9.68 3.98
N GLY A 259 8.82 -10.22 2.80
CA GLY A 259 9.26 -11.62 2.64
C GLY A 259 10.60 -11.89 3.36
N ARG A 260 11.53 -10.93 3.30
CA ARG A 260 12.83 -11.03 3.99
C ARG A 260 12.74 -10.85 5.51
N THR A 261 11.84 -9.98 5.96
CA THR A 261 11.63 -9.70 7.39
C THR A 261 10.60 -10.61 8.04
N ARG A 262 10.04 -11.57 7.30
CA ARG A 262 8.98 -12.49 7.75
C ARG A 262 7.73 -11.77 8.24
N ARG A 263 7.44 -10.60 7.67
CA ARG A 263 6.19 -9.87 7.90
C ARG A 263 5.12 -10.37 6.94
N THR A 264 3.90 -10.60 7.45
CA THR A 264 2.77 -10.96 6.61
C THR A 264 2.40 -9.81 5.69
N TYR A 265 2.52 -10.04 4.39
CA TYR A 265 2.17 -9.09 3.34
C TYR A 265 1.14 -9.71 2.40
N ILE A 266 0.19 -8.90 1.96
CA ILE A 266 -0.86 -9.21 1.00
C ILE A 266 -0.95 -8.03 0.03
N GLY A 267 -0.48 -8.20 -1.20
CA GLY A 267 -0.72 -7.27 -2.30
C GLY A 267 -2.04 -7.63 -2.98
N ILE A 268 -2.92 -6.65 -3.12
CA ILE A 268 -4.16 -6.74 -3.90
C ILE A 268 -3.88 -6.03 -5.22
N GLU A 269 -3.84 -6.78 -6.30
CA GLU A 269 -3.71 -6.28 -7.66
C GLU A 269 -5.09 -6.34 -8.33
N THR A 270 -5.55 -5.22 -8.87
CA THR A 270 -6.74 -5.17 -9.74
C THR A 270 -6.50 -4.27 -10.95
N ALA A 271 -7.37 -4.37 -11.95
CA ALA A 271 -7.44 -3.34 -12.99
C ALA A 271 -7.89 -1.99 -12.38
N GLN A 272 -7.25 -0.88 -12.76
CA GLN A 272 -7.50 0.45 -12.21
C GLN A 272 -8.98 0.91 -12.31
N SER A 273 -9.74 0.38 -13.26
CA SER A 273 -11.17 0.67 -13.45
C SER A 273 -12.12 -0.18 -12.59
N ASN A 274 -11.61 -1.17 -11.83
CA ASN A 274 -12.42 -2.21 -11.21
C ASN A 274 -12.54 -2.05 -9.68
N SER A 275 -13.13 -0.93 -9.23
CA SER A 275 -13.33 -0.65 -7.79
C SER A 275 -14.18 -1.70 -7.07
N ALA A 276 -15.11 -2.36 -7.78
CA ALA A 276 -15.95 -3.41 -7.21
C ALA A 276 -15.12 -4.64 -6.81
N SER A 277 -14.18 -5.07 -7.66
CA SER A 277 -13.29 -6.20 -7.34
C SER A 277 -12.29 -5.82 -6.25
N GLN A 278 -11.81 -4.57 -6.24
CA GLN A 278 -10.98 -4.07 -5.14
C GLN A 278 -11.73 -4.17 -3.79
N GLU A 279 -13.00 -3.76 -3.75
CA GLU A 279 -13.82 -3.84 -2.53
C GLU A 279 -14.06 -5.30 -2.11
N GLU A 280 -14.40 -6.19 -3.05
CA GLU A 280 -14.57 -7.63 -2.80
C GLU A 280 -13.28 -8.25 -2.22
N MET A 281 -12.12 -7.91 -2.78
CA MET A 281 -10.83 -8.45 -2.36
C MET A 281 -10.41 -7.93 -0.99
N ILE A 282 -10.66 -6.65 -0.66
CA ILE A 282 -10.44 -6.11 0.68
C ILE A 282 -11.33 -6.83 1.71
N ARG A 283 -12.62 -7.00 1.42
CA ARG A 283 -13.55 -7.73 2.30
C ARG A 283 -13.13 -9.19 2.49
N THR A 284 -12.63 -9.82 1.44
CA THR A 284 -12.09 -11.18 1.50
C THR A 284 -10.92 -11.26 2.46
N VAL A 285 -9.94 -10.35 2.35
CA VAL A 285 -8.78 -10.30 3.25
C VAL A 285 -9.22 -10.09 4.70
N ALA A 286 -10.17 -9.20 4.95
CA ALA A 286 -10.70 -8.99 6.29
C ALA A 286 -11.31 -10.27 6.89
N GLY A 287 -12.03 -11.05 6.09
CA GLY A 287 -12.58 -12.35 6.49
C GLY A 287 -11.54 -13.46 6.67
N LEU A 288 -10.26 -13.24 6.35
CA LEU A 288 -9.18 -14.21 6.65
C LEU A 288 -8.69 -14.13 8.09
N PHE A 289 -9.00 -13.03 8.79
CA PHE A 289 -8.53 -12.76 10.15
C PHE A 289 -9.65 -12.85 11.21
N GLN A 290 -10.80 -13.44 10.85
CA GLN A 290 -11.92 -13.74 11.74
C GLN A 290 -11.89 -15.24 12.08
#